data_AF-A0A0E0LZH2-F1
#
_entry.id   AF-A0A0E0LZH2-F1
#
_cell.length_a   1.000
_cell.length_b   1.000
_cell.length_c   1.000
_cell.angle_alpha   90.00
_cell.angle_beta   90.00
_cell.angle_gamma   90.00
#
_symmetry.space_group_name_H-M   'P 1'
#
loop_
_entity.id
_entity.type
_entity.pdbx_description
1 polymer ?
#
loop_
_entity_poly.entity_id
_entity_poly.type
_entity_poly.pdbx_seq_one_letter_code
_entity_poly.pdbx_strand_id
1 'polypeptide(L)'
;MAMIAMGATAAAPSWAPIPAPARAAAFYPGCDLGAARRRRGAAARRPFVFTPRAVSDSRSSQTCLDPDASTSVLGIILGGGAGTRLYPLTKKRAKPAVPLGANYRLIDIPVSNCLNSNVSKIYVLTQFNSASLNRHLSRAYGNNISGYKNEGFVEVLAAQQSPENPNWFQGTADAVRQYLWLFEEHNVMEFLILAGDHLYRMDYQKFIQAHRETDADITVAALPMDEERATAFGLMKIDDEGRIIEFAEKPKGEKLKSMMVDTTILGLDTERAKELPYIASMGIYVFSKDVMLKLLRENFPAANDFGSEVIPGATEIGMRVQAYLYDGYWEDIGTIEAFYNANLGITKKPVPDFSFYDRSAPIYTQPRYLPPSKVLDADVTDSVIGEGCVIRHCTINHSVVGLRSCISEGAVIEDSLLMGADYYETETDKKALSETGGIPIGIGKNAHIRKAIIDKNARIGENVKIINVDNIQEASRETDGYFIKSGIVTVIKDALIPSGTLRLNRGSPALKGADITFSTSFTDDIELIAAFRISLEHPGFTMFLTWDISLTSFNYRY
;
A
#
# COMPACT_ATOMS: atom_id res chain seq x y z
N MET A 1 41.07 50.72 6.40
CA MET A 1 41.84 51.35 7.50
C MET A 1 41.90 50.37 8.64
N ALA A 2 43.11 50.04 9.08
CA ALA A 2 43.41 48.94 10.01
C ALA A 2 42.97 49.24 11.45
N MET A 3 42.58 48.20 12.19
CA MET A 3 42.69 48.17 13.64
C MET A 3 43.21 46.80 14.11
N ILE A 4 44.35 46.86 14.78
CA ILE A 4 45.01 45.87 15.64
C ILE A 4 44.33 46.05 17.03
N ALA A 5 43.92 45.04 17.81
CA ALA A 5 44.77 44.17 18.63
C ALA A 5 43.92 43.24 19.54
N MET A 6 44.50 42.06 19.84
CA MET A 6 44.46 41.26 21.10
C MET A 6 43.11 40.65 21.54
N GLY A 7 43.00 39.38 21.95
CA GLY A 7 43.97 38.31 22.17
C GLY A 7 43.46 37.38 23.29
N ALA A 8 43.29 36.08 23.01
CA ALA A 8 43.31 34.97 23.97
C ALA A 8 43.06 33.64 23.23
N THR A 9 44.12 32.91 22.89
CA THR A 9 44.05 31.51 22.44
C THR A 9 44.76 30.64 23.47
N ALA A 10 44.00 29.76 24.10
CA ALA A 10 44.52 28.73 24.99
C ALA A 10 45.13 27.59 24.17
N ALA A 11 46.30 27.13 24.63
CA ALA A 11 47.10 26.08 24.03
C ALA A 11 46.49 24.69 24.23
N ALA A 12 46.58 23.84 23.20
CA ALA A 12 46.47 22.39 23.31
C ALA A 12 47.74 21.76 22.67
N PRO A 13 48.31 20.70 23.28
CA PRO A 13 49.65 20.22 22.97
C PRO A 13 49.71 19.36 21.70
N SER A 14 50.86 19.44 21.03
CA SER A 14 51.24 18.68 19.84
C SER A 14 51.39 17.18 20.12
N TRP A 15 50.78 16.36 19.28
CA TRP A 15 51.05 14.92 19.20
C TRP A 15 51.67 14.61 17.83
N ALA A 16 52.84 13.99 17.86
CA ALA A 16 53.66 13.63 16.70
C ALA A 16 53.03 12.47 15.88
N PRO A 17 53.29 12.39 14.57
CA PRO A 17 52.74 11.35 13.70
C PRO A 17 53.44 9.99 13.92
N ILE A 18 52.63 8.93 14.05
CA ILE A 18 53.06 7.53 14.16
C ILE A 18 53.31 6.96 12.75
N PRO A 19 54.45 6.27 12.49
CA PRO A 19 54.75 5.70 11.17
C PRO A 19 54.05 4.36 10.90
N ALA A 20 53.70 4.12 9.63
CA ALA A 20 53.07 2.89 9.14
C ALA A 20 54.06 1.68 9.15
N PRO A 21 53.61 0.45 9.48
CA PRO A 21 54.48 -0.71 9.41
C PRO A 21 54.59 -1.27 7.98
N ALA A 22 55.83 -1.61 7.63
CA ALA A 22 56.27 -2.18 6.36
C ALA A 22 55.86 -3.65 6.17
N ARG A 23 55.73 -4.05 4.90
CA ARG A 23 55.57 -5.43 4.43
C ARG A 23 56.72 -6.31 4.91
N ALA A 24 56.40 -7.47 5.50
CA ALA A 24 57.33 -8.58 5.67
C ALA A 24 56.73 -9.86 5.07
N ALA A 25 57.47 -10.44 4.11
CA ALA A 25 57.22 -11.75 3.54
C ALA A 25 57.74 -12.83 4.49
N ALA A 26 57.02 -13.95 4.62
CA ALA A 26 57.53 -15.15 5.28
C ALA A 26 57.11 -16.41 4.51
N PHE A 27 58.11 -17.24 4.32
CA PHE A 27 58.21 -18.48 3.55
C PHE A 27 57.27 -19.61 4.04
N TYR A 28 56.75 -20.39 3.09
CA TYR A 28 56.18 -21.73 3.32
C TYR A 28 57.26 -22.81 3.09
N PRO A 29 57.43 -23.80 3.98
CA PRO A 29 58.10 -25.05 3.64
C PRO A 29 57.08 -26.07 3.10
N GLY A 30 57.50 -26.77 2.04
CA GLY A 30 56.71 -27.76 1.32
C GLY A 30 56.41 -29.03 2.10
N CYS A 31 55.38 -29.75 1.64
CA CYS A 31 55.12 -31.12 2.04
C CYS A 31 54.79 -31.96 0.80
N ASP A 32 55.44 -33.12 0.76
CA ASP A 32 55.60 -34.09 -0.31
C ASP A 32 54.31 -34.75 -0.81
N LEU A 33 54.37 -35.13 -2.09
CA LEU A 33 53.48 -36.08 -2.74
C LEU A 33 53.85 -37.52 -2.31
N GLY A 34 52.93 -38.21 -1.64
CA GLY A 34 53.03 -39.64 -1.32
C GLY A 34 51.68 -40.34 -1.46
N ALA A 35 51.61 -41.29 -2.39
CA ALA A 35 50.42 -42.05 -2.77
C ALA A 35 49.84 -42.93 -1.64
N ALA A 36 48.51 -43.06 -1.55
CA ALA A 36 47.83 -44.34 -1.29
C ALA A 36 46.28 -44.28 -1.30
N ARG A 37 45.71 -45.21 -2.08
CA ARG A 37 44.46 -45.99 -1.86
C ARG A 37 43.10 -45.29 -1.74
N ARG A 38 42.32 -45.49 -2.81
CA ARG A 38 40.85 -45.55 -2.84
C ARG A 38 40.26 -46.33 -1.65
N ARG A 39 39.35 -45.70 -0.91
CA ARG A 39 38.24 -46.37 -0.23
C ARG A 39 36.93 -45.67 -0.62
N ARG A 40 36.00 -46.45 -1.19
CA ARG A 40 34.61 -46.06 -1.45
C ARG A 40 33.89 -45.92 -0.11
N GLY A 41 33.27 -44.77 0.14
CA GLY A 41 32.39 -44.50 1.27
C GLY A 41 31.19 -43.68 0.79
N ALA A 42 30.00 -44.13 1.15
CA ALA A 42 28.71 -43.68 0.63
C ALA A 42 28.48 -42.16 0.74
N ALA A 43 28.06 -41.53 -0.35
CA ALA A 43 27.65 -40.14 -0.38
C ALA A 43 26.28 -39.97 0.28
N ALA A 44 26.26 -39.32 1.45
CA ALA A 44 25.04 -38.74 2.01
C ALA A 44 24.55 -37.62 1.09
N ARG A 45 23.30 -37.74 0.62
CA ARG A 45 22.63 -36.72 -0.20
C ARG A 45 22.52 -35.42 0.60
N ARG A 46 23.22 -34.37 0.16
CA ARG A 46 22.94 -33.00 0.61
C ARG A 46 21.55 -32.59 0.10
N PRO A 47 20.71 -31.91 0.91
CA PRO A 47 19.47 -31.34 0.42
C PRO A 47 19.81 -30.33 -0.66
N PHE A 48 19.24 -30.53 -1.85
CA PHE A 48 19.34 -29.60 -2.96
C PHE A 48 18.45 -28.40 -2.60
N VAL A 49 19.04 -27.30 -2.15
CA VAL A 49 18.31 -26.06 -1.88
C VAL A 49 18.01 -25.43 -3.24
N PHE A 50 16.76 -25.59 -3.68
CA PHE A 50 16.24 -24.92 -4.87
C PHE A 50 15.91 -23.48 -4.47
N THR A 51 16.82 -22.55 -4.75
CA THR A 51 16.44 -21.13 -4.84
C THR A 51 15.66 -20.96 -6.14
N PRO A 52 14.44 -20.39 -6.14
CA PRO A 52 13.82 -19.99 -7.38
C PRO A 52 14.73 -18.95 -8.04
N ARG A 53 15.39 -19.35 -9.14
CA ARG A 53 15.95 -18.42 -10.09
C ARG A 53 14.76 -17.67 -10.67
N ALA A 54 14.76 -16.35 -10.55
CA ALA A 54 13.99 -15.52 -11.46
C ALA A 54 14.40 -15.92 -12.88
N VAL A 55 13.50 -16.56 -13.63
CA VAL A 55 13.73 -16.87 -15.04
C VAL A 55 13.49 -15.57 -15.81
N SER A 56 14.49 -14.70 -15.79
CA SER A 56 14.59 -13.58 -16.74
C SER A 56 16.03 -13.22 -17.13
N ASP A 57 17.04 -13.95 -16.65
CA ASP A 57 18.41 -13.87 -17.17
C ASP A 57 18.56 -14.64 -18.51
N SER A 58 17.60 -14.50 -19.42
CA SER A 58 17.79 -14.90 -20.82
C SER A 58 18.74 -13.90 -21.50
N ARG A 59 19.70 -14.46 -22.24
CA ARG A 59 20.88 -13.80 -22.82
C ARG A 59 20.56 -12.86 -23.99
N SER A 60 19.71 -11.86 -23.80
CA SER A 60 19.59 -10.67 -24.65
C SER A 60 19.04 -9.49 -23.85
N SER A 61 19.83 -8.99 -22.90
CA SER A 61 19.49 -7.82 -22.07
C SER A 61 19.74 -6.51 -22.84
N GLN A 62 19.04 -6.32 -23.95
CA GLN A 62 19.09 -5.06 -24.69
C GLN A 62 17.67 -4.67 -25.12
N THR A 63 16.82 -4.37 -24.15
CA THR A 63 15.65 -3.53 -24.39
C THR A 63 16.17 -2.11 -24.59
N CYS A 64 16.16 -1.60 -25.82
CA CYS A 64 16.51 -0.22 -26.13
C CYS A 64 15.26 0.47 -26.66
N LEU A 65 14.43 0.98 -25.75
CA LEU A 65 13.39 1.93 -26.14
C LEU A 65 14.09 3.14 -26.77
N ASP A 66 13.70 3.47 -27.99
CA ASP A 66 14.13 4.66 -28.69
C ASP A 66 12.88 5.42 -29.16
N PRO A 67 12.65 6.65 -28.68
CA PRO A 67 13.31 7.33 -27.55
C PRO A 67 13.11 6.58 -26.22
N ASP A 68 13.94 6.86 -25.22
CA ASP A 68 13.90 6.17 -23.93
C ASP A 68 12.63 6.45 -23.11
N ALA A 69 12.28 5.57 -22.18
CA ALA A 69 11.08 5.72 -21.35
C ALA A 69 11.07 7.01 -20.50
N SER A 70 12.24 7.51 -20.10
CA SER A 70 12.35 8.70 -19.24
C SER A 70 11.84 9.95 -19.95
N THR A 71 12.12 10.07 -21.26
CA THR A 71 11.70 11.22 -22.05
C THR A 71 10.35 11.02 -22.70
N SER A 72 10.04 9.79 -23.14
CA SER A 72 8.91 9.51 -24.04
C SER A 72 7.67 8.91 -23.40
N VAL A 73 7.70 8.58 -22.10
CA VAL A 73 6.56 7.96 -21.41
C VAL A 73 6.17 8.78 -20.18
N LEU A 74 4.88 9.05 -20.05
CA LEU A 74 4.29 9.63 -18.84
C LEU A 74 3.51 8.55 -18.08
N GLY A 75 3.93 8.26 -16.85
CA GLY A 75 3.22 7.36 -15.95
C GLY A 75 2.04 8.05 -15.25
N ILE A 76 0.86 7.45 -15.30
CA ILE A 76 -0.36 7.97 -14.69
C ILE A 76 -0.92 6.88 -13.77
N ILE A 77 -0.75 7.09 -12.46
CA ILE A 77 -1.18 6.16 -11.43
C ILE A 77 -2.56 6.56 -10.93
N LEU A 78 -3.52 5.67 -11.10
CA LEU A 78 -4.88 5.81 -10.61
C LEU A 78 -4.93 5.33 -9.15
N GLY A 79 -4.74 6.28 -8.23
CA GLY A 79 -4.75 6.02 -6.78
C GLY A 79 -6.12 5.59 -6.22
N GLY A 80 -7.16 5.63 -7.06
CA GLY A 80 -8.52 5.21 -6.73
C GLY A 80 -9.38 6.33 -6.15
N GLY A 81 -10.68 6.07 -6.13
CA GLY A 81 -11.69 6.99 -5.60
C GLY A 81 -11.82 6.94 -4.07
N ALA A 82 -13.04 6.99 -3.56
CA ALA A 82 -13.35 7.02 -2.12
C ALA A 82 -12.79 5.83 -1.28
N GLY A 83 -12.31 4.75 -1.91
CA GLY A 83 -11.63 3.66 -1.21
C GLY A 83 -12.53 2.84 -0.27
N THR A 84 -13.83 2.76 -0.56
CA THR A 84 -14.87 2.14 0.30
C THR A 84 -14.64 0.65 0.57
N ARG A 85 -14.06 -0.08 -0.39
CA ARG A 85 -13.75 -1.52 -0.25
C ARG A 85 -12.70 -1.79 0.85
N LEU A 86 -11.72 -0.89 1.00
CA LEU A 86 -10.69 -0.93 2.07
C LEU A 86 -11.08 -0.18 3.34
N TYR A 87 -12.31 0.35 3.44
CA TYR A 87 -12.77 0.97 4.67
C TYR A 87 -12.73 -0.07 5.82
N PRO A 88 -12.19 0.26 7.01
CA PRO A 88 -11.89 1.60 7.52
C PRO A 88 -10.46 2.11 7.31
N LEU A 89 -9.58 1.38 6.62
CA LEU A 89 -8.17 1.78 6.42
C LEU A 89 -8.03 3.11 5.66
N THR A 90 -9.03 3.43 4.84
CA THR A 90 -9.15 4.65 4.03
C THR A 90 -9.91 5.79 4.71
N LYS A 91 -10.39 5.61 5.95
CA LYS A 91 -11.23 6.60 6.66
C LYS A 91 -10.62 8.00 6.73
N LYS A 92 -9.33 8.08 7.08
CA LYS A 92 -8.60 9.34 7.28
C LYS A 92 -7.38 9.50 6.35
N ARG A 93 -7.29 8.69 5.29
CA ARG A 93 -6.15 8.71 4.37
C ARG A 93 -6.56 8.33 2.94
N ALA A 94 -5.84 8.85 1.96
CA ALA A 94 -5.97 8.39 0.59
C ALA A 94 -5.64 6.89 0.49
N LYS A 95 -6.33 6.16 -0.39
CA LYS A 95 -6.05 4.73 -0.64
C LYS A 95 -4.58 4.45 -0.93
N PRO A 96 -3.85 5.23 -1.77
CA PRO A 96 -2.43 4.98 -2.03
C PRO A 96 -1.53 5.15 -0.79
N ALA A 97 -2.01 5.84 0.25
CA ALA A 97 -1.29 6.04 1.50
C ALA A 97 -1.54 4.94 2.56
N VAL A 98 -2.32 3.90 2.24
CA VAL A 98 -2.53 2.75 3.13
C VAL A 98 -1.18 2.03 3.33
N PRO A 99 -0.75 1.77 4.59
CA PRO A 99 0.48 1.05 4.91
C PRO A 99 0.47 -0.37 4.35
N LEU A 100 1.61 -0.90 3.95
CA LEU A 100 1.75 -2.21 3.31
C LEU A 100 3.08 -2.85 3.74
N GLY A 101 3.12 -4.17 3.94
CA GLY A 101 4.36 -4.94 4.07
C GLY A 101 5.30 -4.43 5.17
N ALA A 102 4.74 -4.09 6.34
CA ALA A 102 5.39 -3.47 7.51
C ALA A 102 5.96 -2.05 7.31
N ASN A 103 6.66 -1.77 6.21
CA ASN A 103 7.46 -0.55 6.01
C ASN A 103 7.02 0.31 4.81
N TYR A 104 6.15 -0.19 3.95
CA TYR A 104 5.78 0.45 2.68
C TYR A 104 4.39 1.08 2.75
N ARG A 105 3.98 1.70 1.64
CA ARG A 105 2.60 2.08 1.34
C ARG A 105 2.19 1.54 -0.02
N LEU A 106 0.88 1.43 -0.29
CA LEU A 106 0.39 0.95 -1.59
C LEU A 106 1.03 1.68 -2.78
N ILE A 107 1.17 3.01 -2.69
CA ILE A 107 1.76 3.82 -3.77
C ILE A 107 3.21 3.46 -4.11
N ASP A 108 3.94 2.85 -3.18
CA ASP A 108 5.34 2.50 -3.40
C ASP A 108 5.50 1.43 -4.49
N ILE A 109 4.49 0.57 -4.69
CA ILE A 109 4.53 -0.49 -5.71
C ILE A 109 4.58 0.09 -7.13
N PRO A 110 3.55 0.82 -7.61
CA PRO A 110 3.56 1.35 -8.97
C PRO A 110 4.66 2.39 -9.18
N VAL A 111 4.96 3.25 -8.20
CA VAL A 111 6.05 4.24 -8.35
C VAL A 111 7.40 3.55 -8.48
N SER A 112 7.70 2.53 -7.66
CA SER A 112 8.97 1.80 -7.78
C SER A 112 9.07 1.04 -9.10
N ASN A 113 7.98 0.43 -9.57
CA ASN A 113 7.97 -0.23 -10.87
C ASN A 113 8.24 0.78 -12.01
N CYS A 114 7.68 1.99 -11.96
CA CYS A 114 7.99 3.04 -12.92
C CYS A 114 9.48 3.40 -12.91
N LEU A 115 10.04 3.68 -11.73
CA LEU A 115 11.45 4.09 -11.59
C LEU A 115 12.41 2.99 -12.04
N ASN A 116 12.15 1.74 -11.65
CA ASN A 116 12.92 0.58 -12.09
C ASN A 116 12.80 0.32 -13.60
N SER A 117 11.75 0.85 -14.24
CA SER A 117 11.50 0.78 -15.69
C SER A 117 11.91 2.05 -16.43
N ASN A 118 12.73 2.92 -15.80
CA ASN A 118 13.19 4.19 -16.35
C ASN A 118 12.05 5.19 -16.71
N VAL A 119 10.85 5.04 -16.13
CA VAL A 119 9.75 6.01 -16.25
C VAL A 119 9.84 7.00 -15.10
N SER A 120 10.32 8.22 -15.38
CA SER A 120 10.62 9.24 -14.37
C SER A 120 9.57 10.34 -14.23
N LYS A 121 8.66 10.49 -15.21
CA LYS A 121 7.56 11.47 -15.17
C LYS A 121 6.30 10.75 -14.71
N ILE A 122 5.84 11.03 -13.48
CA ILE A 122 4.78 10.26 -12.84
C ILE A 122 3.76 11.21 -12.21
N TYR A 123 2.50 11.08 -12.62
CA TYR A 123 1.35 11.65 -11.91
C TYR A 123 0.62 10.59 -11.09
N VAL A 124 0.14 10.98 -9.92
CA VAL A 124 -0.67 10.15 -9.02
C VAL A 124 -2.02 10.82 -8.82
N LEU A 125 -3.07 10.25 -9.39
CA LEU A 125 -4.42 10.78 -9.29
C LEU A 125 -5.06 10.26 -8.00
N THR A 126 -5.62 11.15 -7.18
CA THR A 126 -6.28 10.78 -5.92
C THR A 126 -7.49 11.68 -5.67
N GLN A 127 -8.54 11.15 -5.07
CA GLN A 127 -9.76 11.94 -4.82
C GLN A 127 -9.73 12.67 -3.47
N PHE A 128 -9.21 12.03 -2.41
CA PHE A 128 -9.33 12.54 -1.03
C PHE A 128 -8.04 12.40 -0.21
N ASN A 129 -7.95 13.15 0.90
CA ASN A 129 -6.99 12.93 2.01
C ASN A 129 -5.51 12.81 1.59
N SER A 130 -5.04 13.73 0.75
CA SER A 130 -3.72 13.69 0.10
C SER A 130 -2.53 14.12 0.97
N ALA A 131 -2.73 14.81 2.11
CA ALA A 131 -1.61 15.37 2.88
C ALA A 131 -0.54 14.34 3.32
N SER A 132 -0.98 13.17 3.80
CA SER A 132 -0.06 12.07 4.17
C SER A 132 0.61 11.45 2.94
N LEU A 133 -0.07 11.43 1.79
CA LEU A 133 0.46 10.93 0.53
C LEU A 133 1.52 11.89 -0.02
N ASN A 134 1.22 13.19 -0.11
CA ASN A 134 2.13 14.23 -0.57
C ASN A 134 3.43 14.24 0.24
N ARG A 135 3.32 14.18 1.58
CA ARG A 135 4.50 14.11 2.46
C ARG A 135 5.35 12.87 2.19
N HIS A 136 4.71 11.72 1.98
CA HIS A 136 5.42 10.47 1.68
C HIS A 136 6.17 10.56 0.35
N LEU A 137 5.47 10.99 -0.72
CA LEU A 137 6.06 11.10 -2.06
C LEU A 137 7.19 12.13 -2.12
N SER A 138 6.98 13.31 -1.52
CA SER A 138 8.02 14.34 -1.44
C SER A 138 9.29 13.83 -0.75
N ARG A 139 9.16 13.07 0.35
CA ARG A 139 10.32 12.57 1.11
C ARG A 139 10.98 11.32 0.50
N ALA A 140 10.20 10.45 -0.14
CA ALA A 140 10.71 9.22 -0.74
C ALA A 140 11.33 9.47 -2.13
N TYR A 141 10.67 10.30 -2.93
CA TYR A 141 10.91 10.43 -4.37
C TYR A 141 11.30 11.84 -4.81
N GLY A 142 10.84 12.89 -4.10
CA GLY A 142 11.03 14.29 -4.50
C GLY A 142 12.49 14.70 -4.70
N ASN A 143 13.39 14.32 -3.78
CA ASN A 143 14.81 14.70 -3.86
C ASN A 143 15.65 13.74 -4.71
N ASN A 144 15.14 12.54 -5.01
CA ASN A 144 15.88 11.47 -5.68
C ASN A 144 15.64 11.42 -7.19
N ILE A 145 14.51 11.97 -7.67
CA ILE A 145 14.13 11.95 -9.08
C ILE A 145 14.58 13.24 -9.79
N SER A 146 14.56 14.37 -9.08
CA SER A 146 14.91 15.69 -9.64
C SER A 146 16.36 16.06 -9.33
N GLY A 147 17.29 15.59 -10.17
CA GLY A 147 18.61 16.22 -10.29
C GLY A 147 18.49 17.46 -11.19
N TYR A 148 19.38 18.45 -11.06
CA TYR A 148 19.37 19.70 -11.86
C TYR A 148 19.38 19.53 -13.40
N LYS A 149 19.49 18.31 -13.92
CA LYS A 149 19.44 17.94 -15.35
C LYS A 149 18.34 16.94 -15.71
N ASN A 150 17.61 16.40 -14.73
CA ASN A 150 16.59 15.37 -14.94
C ASN A 150 15.19 15.98 -14.80
N GLU A 151 14.37 15.86 -15.84
CA GLU A 151 12.97 16.35 -15.90
C GLU A 151 11.97 15.43 -15.17
N GLY A 152 12.44 14.46 -14.37
CA GLY A 152 11.58 13.54 -13.65
C GLY A 152 10.86 14.21 -12.49
N PHE A 153 9.63 13.75 -12.21
CA PHE A 153 8.82 14.18 -11.08
C PHE A 153 7.85 13.08 -10.65
N VAL A 154 7.42 13.15 -9.38
CA VAL A 154 6.28 12.39 -8.86
C VAL A 154 5.34 13.38 -8.20
N GLU A 155 4.25 13.71 -8.89
CA GLU A 155 3.30 14.74 -8.45
C GLU A 155 1.90 14.17 -8.24
N VAL A 156 1.19 14.69 -7.23
CA VAL A 156 -0.16 14.26 -6.90
C VAL A 156 -1.18 15.21 -7.51
N LEU A 157 -2.05 14.67 -8.35
CA LEU A 157 -3.20 15.37 -8.91
C LEU A 157 -4.42 14.98 -8.08
N ALA A 158 -4.73 15.83 -7.09
CA ALA A 158 -5.91 15.65 -6.27
C ALA A 158 -7.13 16.20 -7.00
N ALA A 159 -8.24 15.45 -7.07
CA ALA A 159 -9.50 15.93 -7.65
C ALA A 159 -9.86 17.31 -7.08
N GLN A 160 -10.09 18.29 -7.96
CA GLN A 160 -10.53 19.63 -7.60
C GLN A 160 -11.93 19.86 -8.18
N GLN A 161 -12.82 20.45 -7.38
CA GLN A 161 -14.07 20.97 -7.92
C GLN A 161 -13.76 22.28 -8.65
N SER A 162 -14.06 22.34 -9.94
CA SER A 162 -13.97 23.58 -10.73
C SER A 162 -15.39 24.07 -11.06
N PRO A 163 -15.57 25.36 -11.44
CA PRO A 163 -16.87 25.86 -11.90
C PRO A 163 -17.43 25.07 -13.09
N GLU A 164 -16.55 24.50 -13.92
CA GLU A 164 -16.89 23.72 -15.12
C GLU A 164 -17.11 22.23 -14.79
N ASN A 165 -16.52 21.72 -13.70
CA ASN A 165 -16.71 20.36 -13.23
C ASN A 165 -16.90 20.31 -11.70
N PRO A 166 -18.16 20.40 -11.23
CA PRO A 166 -18.47 20.38 -9.80
C PRO A 166 -18.36 18.98 -9.19
N ASN A 167 -18.18 17.94 -10.02
CA ASN A 167 -18.22 16.55 -9.61
C ASN A 167 -16.83 16.04 -9.25
N TRP A 168 -16.79 15.18 -8.23
CA TRP A 168 -15.60 14.37 -7.98
C TRP A 168 -15.41 13.32 -9.08
N PHE A 169 -14.23 12.69 -9.14
CA PHE A 169 -13.96 11.56 -10.05
C PHE A 169 -15.07 10.52 -10.00
N GLN A 170 -15.69 10.27 -11.16
CA GLN A 170 -16.77 9.29 -11.30
C GLN A 170 -16.24 7.88 -11.62
N GLY A 171 -15.06 7.80 -12.23
CA GLY A 171 -14.39 6.55 -12.57
C GLY A 171 -12.96 6.77 -13.05
N THR A 172 -12.34 5.70 -13.55
CA THR A 172 -10.94 5.70 -13.96
C THR A 172 -10.68 6.55 -15.21
N ALA A 173 -11.54 6.46 -16.23
CA ALA A 173 -11.44 7.26 -17.45
C ALA A 173 -11.79 8.73 -17.21
N ASP A 174 -12.80 9.00 -16.36
CA ASP A 174 -13.15 10.36 -15.95
C ASP A 174 -12.00 11.05 -15.22
N ALA A 175 -11.33 10.36 -14.29
CA ALA A 175 -10.20 10.93 -13.57
C ALA A 175 -9.06 11.37 -14.51
N VAL A 176 -8.76 10.58 -15.55
CA VAL A 176 -7.76 10.94 -16.56
C VAL A 176 -8.26 12.07 -17.45
N ARG A 177 -9.53 12.04 -17.87
CA ARG A 177 -10.14 13.08 -18.72
C ARG A 177 -10.05 14.47 -18.07
N GLN A 178 -10.30 14.57 -16.77
CA GLN A 178 -10.26 15.84 -16.05
C GLN A 178 -8.89 16.53 -16.08
N TYR A 179 -7.80 15.76 -16.15
CA TYR A 179 -6.43 16.27 -16.23
C TYR A 179 -5.79 16.09 -17.61
N LEU A 180 -6.57 15.70 -18.61
CA LEU A 180 -6.06 15.42 -19.94
C LEU A 180 -5.37 16.62 -20.57
N TRP A 181 -5.85 17.84 -20.28
CA TRP A 181 -5.22 19.09 -20.70
C TRP A 181 -3.79 19.23 -20.16
N LEU A 182 -3.53 18.82 -18.92
CA LEU A 182 -2.20 18.86 -18.31
C LEU A 182 -1.29 17.76 -18.89
N PHE A 183 -1.83 16.57 -19.15
CA PHE A 183 -1.05 15.48 -19.76
C PHE A 183 -0.63 15.79 -21.19
N GLU A 184 -1.46 16.53 -21.93
CA GLU A 184 -1.19 16.95 -23.31
C GLU A 184 0.01 17.89 -23.43
N GLU A 185 0.31 18.68 -22.40
CA GLU A 185 1.46 19.60 -22.36
C GLU A 185 2.81 18.85 -22.38
N HIS A 186 2.83 17.58 -21.98
CA HIS A 186 4.05 16.77 -21.98
C HIS A 186 4.37 16.25 -23.38
N ASN A 187 5.60 16.49 -23.87
CA ASN A 187 6.09 15.94 -25.12
C ASN A 187 6.51 14.46 -24.96
N VAL A 188 5.51 13.58 -24.88
CA VAL A 188 5.65 12.12 -24.72
C VAL A 188 4.95 11.40 -25.87
N MET A 189 5.36 10.16 -26.14
CA MET A 189 4.74 9.29 -27.14
C MET A 189 3.59 8.48 -26.51
N GLU A 190 3.77 7.99 -25.29
CA GLU A 190 2.80 7.11 -24.64
C GLU A 190 2.42 7.54 -23.21
N PHE A 191 1.20 7.19 -22.84
CA PHE A 191 0.72 7.21 -21.46
C PHE A 191 0.69 5.80 -20.89
N LEU A 192 1.43 5.57 -19.80
CA LEU A 192 1.38 4.33 -19.02
C LEU A 192 0.37 4.49 -17.89
N ILE A 193 -0.78 3.83 -18.00
CA ILE A 193 -1.87 3.88 -17.02
C ILE A 193 -1.73 2.71 -16.05
N LEU A 194 -1.67 3.01 -14.75
CA LEU A 194 -1.44 2.03 -13.69
C LEU A 194 -2.51 2.11 -12.61
N ALA A 195 -3.01 0.95 -12.16
CA ALA A 195 -3.77 0.87 -10.93
C ALA A 195 -2.87 1.06 -9.69
N GLY A 196 -3.39 1.73 -8.66
CA GLY A 196 -2.66 2.07 -7.43
C GLY A 196 -2.77 1.06 -6.27
N ASP A 197 -3.42 -0.08 -6.48
CA ASP A 197 -3.83 -1.02 -5.43
C ASP A 197 -3.57 -2.49 -5.75
N HIS A 198 -2.64 -2.78 -6.65
CA HIS A 198 -2.21 -4.14 -6.96
C HIS A 198 -0.80 -4.40 -6.38
N LEU A 199 -0.56 -5.63 -5.91
CA LEU A 199 0.76 -6.08 -5.45
C LEU A 199 1.45 -6.91 -6.54
N TYR A 200 2.48 -6.36 -7.16
CA TYR A 200 3.23 -7.00 -8.25
C TYR A 200 4.57 -6.30 -8.49
N ARG A 201 5.44 -6.94 -9.28
CA ARG A 201 6.66 -6.34 -9.83
C ARG A 201 6.68 -6.55 -11.33
N MET A 202 6.85 -5.48 -12.10
CA MET A 202 6.86 -5.52 -13.56
C MET A 202 7.88 -4.53 -14.11
N ASP A 203 8.65 -4.98 -15.11
CA ASP A 203 9.48 -4.12 -15.94
C ASP A 203 8.64 -3.63 -17.11
N TYR A 204 8.24 -2.36 -17.06
CA TYR A 204 7.39 -1.76 -18.09
C TYR A 204 8.14 -1.50 -19.39
N GLN A 205 9.47 -1.53 -19.43
CA GLN A 205 10.19 -1.29 -20.69
C GLN A 205 9.85 -2.35 -21.74
N LYS A 206 9.77 -3.61 -21.32
CA LYS A 206 9.35 -4.72 -22.21
C LYS A 206 7.90 -4.58 -22.67
N PHE A 207 7.04 -4.09 -21.80
CA PHE A 207 5.63 -3.85 -22.10
C PHE A 207 5.45 -2.71 -23.11
N ILE A 208 6.16 -1.60 -22.92
CA ILE A 208 6.17 -0.46 -23.85
C ILE A 208 6.85 -0.85 -25.16
N GLN A 209 7.90 -1.68 -25.11
CA GLN A 209 8.56 -2.18 -26.32
C GLN A 209 7.58 -2.98 -27.18
N ALA A 210 6.81 -3.90 -26.59
CA ALA A 210 5.79 -4.65 -27.31
C ALA A 210 4.69 -3.75 -27.91
N HIS A 211 4.31 -2.68 -27.20
CA HIS A 211 3.37 -1.67 -27.72
C HIS A 211 3.89 -1.03 -29.01
N ARG A 212 5.17 -0.63 -29.02
CA ARG A 212 5.81 0.01 -30.19
C ARG A 212 6.05 -0.97 -31.33
N GLU A 213 6.52 -2.18 -31.03
CA GLU A 213 6.82 -3.20 -32.05
C GLU A 213 5.57 -3.69 -32.79
N THR A 214 4.41 -3.70 -32.11
CA THR A 214 3.13 -4.11 -32.69
C THR A 214 2.35 -2.97 -33.34
N ASP A 215 2.86 -1.74 -33.27
CA ASP A 215 2.17 -0.51 -33.72
C ASP A 215 0.76 -0.41 -33.11
N ALA A 216 0.67 -0.74 -31.81
CA ALA A 216 -0.59 -0.81 -31.10
C ALA A 216 -1.10 0.59 -30.74
N ASP A 217 -2.42 0.79 -30.87
CA ASP A 217 -3.08 1.98 -30.35
C ASP A 217 -3.14 1.93 -28.81
N ILE A 218 -3.39 0.72 -28.30
CA ILE A 218 -3.48 0.41 -26.87
C ILE A 218 -2.86 -0.97 -26.64
N THR A 219 -2.06 -1.14 -25.59
CA THR A 219 -1.64 -2.46 -25.12
C THR A 219 -2.13 -2.70 -23.70
N VAL A 220 -2.73 -3.85 -23.46
CA VAL A 220 -3.32 -4.25 -22.16
C VAL A 220 -2.49 -5.38 -21.57
N ALA A 221 -2.03 -5.21 -20.32
CA ALA A 221 -1.37 -6.29 -19.60
C ALA A 221 -2.40 -7.37 -19.21
N ALA A 222 -2.13 -8.61 -19.62
CA ALA A 222 -2.99 -9.75 -19.53
C ALA A 222 -2.42 -10.79 -18.55
N LEU A 223 -3.20 -11.19 -17.55
CA LEU A 223 -2.84 -12.20 -16.57
C LEU A 223 -3.53 -13.53 -16.92
N PRO A 224 -2.78 -14.65 -17.07
CA PRO A 224 -3.37 -15.95 -17.28
C PRO A 224 -4.00 -16.47 -15.98
N MET A 225 -5.18 -17.08 -16.05
CA MET A 225 -5.91 -17.55 -14.87
C MET A 225 -6.78 -18.79 -15.12
N ASP A 226 -7.06 -19.49 -14.03
CA ASP A 226 -8.00 -20.60 -13.97
C ASP A 226 -9.47 -20.13 -14.01
N GLU A 227 -10.39 -21.09 -14.18
CA GLU A 227 -11.83 -20.83 -14.26
C GLU A 227 -12.40 -20.24 -12.95
N GLU A 228 -11.87 -20.63 -11.79
CA GLU A 228 -12.38 -20.23 -10.48
C GLU A 228 -12.20 -18.71 -10.28
N ARG A 229 -11.03 -18.20 -10.62
CA ARG A 229 -10.68 -16.77 -10.50
C ARG A 229 -11.23 -15.94 -11.65
N ALA A 230 -11.36 -16.51 -12.86
CA ALA A 230 -11.76 -15.80 -14.07
C ALA A 230 -13.07 -15.00 -13.94
N THR A 231 -14.05 -15.52 -13.21
CA THR A 231 -15.36 -14.86 -13.05
C THR A 231 -15.33 -13.53 -12.29
N ALA A 232 -14.24 -13.23 -11.58
CA ALA A 232 -14.06 -12.00 -10.81
C ALA A 232 -13.48 -10.84 -11.64
N PHE A 233 -12.99 -11.11 -12.86
CA PHE A 233 -12.24 -10.15 -13.66
C PHE A 233 -12.85 -9.91 -15.06
N GLY A 234 -12.37 -8.87 -15.74
CA GLY A 234 -12.65 -8.62 -17.14
C GLY A 234 -11.77 -9.50 -18.03
N LEU A 235 -12.38 -10.47 -18.70
CA LEU A 235 -11.71 -11.41 -19.58
C LEU A 235 -11.59 -10.86 -21.00
N MET A 236 -10.59 -11.35 -21.72
CA MET A 236 -10.27 -10.92 -23.08
C MET A 236 -10.10 -12.14 -23.98
N LYS A 237 -10.52 -12.04 -25.24
CA LYS A 237 -10.15 -12.99 -26.29
C LYS A 237 -9.20 -12.35 -27.27
N ILE A 238 -8.26 -13.14 -27.74
CA ILE A 238 -7.22 -12.73 -28.66
C ILE A 238 -7.30 -13.55 -29.96
N ASP A 239 -6.80 -12.98 -31.05
CA ASP A 239 -6.47 -13.70 -32.27
C ASP A 239 -5.05 -14.29 -32.22
N ASP A 240 -4.61 -14.86 -33.34
CA ASP A 240 -3.32 -15.58 -33.47
C ASP A 240 -2.11 -14.65 -33.35
N GLU A 241 -2.28 -13.34 -33.52
CA GLU A 241 -1.25 -12.31 -33.32
C GLU A 241 -1.30 -11.70 -31.91
N GLY A 242 -2.22 -12.15 -31.04
CA GLY A 242 -2.40 -11.62 -29.69
C GLY A 242 -3.18 -10.30 -29.64
N ARG A 243 -3.79 -9.87 -30.74
CA ARG A 243 -4.68 -8.70 -30.76
C ARG A 243 -5.99 -9.07 -30.11
N ILE A 244 -6.50 -8.16 -29.28
CA ILE A 244 -7.74 -8.37 -28.55
C ILE A 244 -8.92 -8.12 -29.48
N ILE A 245 -9.83 -9.10 -29.55
CA ILE A 245 -11.00 -9.11 -30.43
C ILE A 245 -12.32 -9.06 -29.66
N GLU A 246 -12.34 -9.48 -28.40
CA GLU A 246 -13.55 -9.52 -27.58
C GLU A 246 -13.21 -9.25 -26.10
N PHE A 247 -14.08 -8.50 -25.43
CA PHE A 247 -14.02 -8.24 -23.99
C PHE A 247 -15.30 -8.73 -23.32
N ALA A 248 -15.15 -9.34 -22.13
CA ALA A 248 -16.28 -9.68 -21.29
C ALA A 248 -15.97 -9.34 -19.82
N GLU A 249 -16.72 -8.39 -19.27
CA GLU A 249 -16.63 -8.05 -17.85
C GLU A 249 -17.34 -9.12 -17.00
N LYS A 250 -16.59 -9.78 -16.12
CA LYS A 250 -17.08 -10.77 -15.13
C LYS A 250 -18.05 -11.82 -15.71
N PRO A 251 -17.66 -12.53 -16.78
CA PRO A 251 -18.54 -13.47 -17.46
C PRO A 251 -18.80 -14.69 -16.58
N LYS A 252 -19.97 -15.30 -16.75
CA LYS A 252 -20.42 -16.49 -16.02
C LYS A 252 -21.08 -17.49 -16.96
N GLY A 253 -21.11 -18.75 -16.57
CA GLY A 253 -21.81 -19.81 -17.31
C GLY A 253 -21.25 -20.02 -18.72
N GLU A 254 -22.13 -20.06 -19.72
CA GLU A 254 -21.72 -20.26 -21.12
C GLU A 254 -20.82 -19.14 -21.65
N LYS A 255 -21.07 -17.90 -21.21
CA LYS A 255 -20.23 -16.75 -21.58
C LYS A 255 -18.81 -16.87 -21.02
N LEU A 256 -18.63 -17.50 -19.86
CA LEU A 256 -17.28 -17.77 -19.34
C LEU A 256 -16.56 -18.75 -20.27
N LYS A 257 -17.21 -19.89 -20.59
CA LYS A 257 -16.62 -20.91 -21.47
C LYS A 257 -16.28 -20.37 -22.86
N SER A 258 -17.08 -19.45 -23.39
CA SER A 258 -16.77 -18.83 -24.69
C SER A 258 -15.54 -17.93 -24.67
N MET A 259 -15.08 -17.48 -23.49
CA MET A 259 -13.90 -16.62 -23.33
C MET A 259 -12.58 -17.39 -23.15
N MET A 260 -12.60 -18.72 -23.26
CA MET A 260 -11.36 -19.50 -23.27
C MET A 260 -10.49 -19.12 -24.48
N VAL A 261 -9.18 -19.06 -24.26
CA VAL A 261 -8.17 -18.77 -25.28
C VAL A 261 -7.03 -19.79 -25.20
N ASP A 262 -6.29 -19.92 -26.31
CA ASP A 262 -5.00 -20.61 -26.27
C ASP A 262 -3.93 -19.64 -25.77
N THR A 263 -3.56 -19.74 -24.50
CA THR A 263 -2.55 -18.85 -23.89
C THR A 263 -1.13 -19.12 -24.38
N THR A 264 -0.89 -20.20 -25.15
CA THR A 264 0.41 -20.42 -25.80
C THR A 264 0.71 -19.38 -26.88
N ILE A 265 -0.32 -18.76 -27.46
CA ILE A 265 -0.20 -17.64 -28.43
C ILE A 265 0.61 -16.48 -27.81
N LEU A 266 0.42 -16.21 -26.52
CA LEU A 266 1.14 -15.15 -25.81
C LEU A 266 2.47 -15.61 -25.19
N GLY A 267 2.90 -16.86 -25.46
CA GLY A 267 4.16 -17.41 -25.01
C GLY A 267 4.12 -18.19 -23.70
N LEU A 268 2.92 -18.56 -23.20
CA LEU A 268 2.80 -19.47 -22.06
C LEU A 268 3.13 -20.91 -22.48
N ASP A 269 3.71 -21.71 -21.58
CA ASP A 269 4.01 -23.11 -21.88
C ASP A 269 2.73 -23.95 -22.01
N THR A 270 2.79 -25.03 -22.79
CA THR A 270 1.61 -25.83 -23.14
C THR A 270 0.97 -26.56 -21.96
N GLU A 271 1.71 -26.80 -20.87
CA GLU A 271 1.15 -27.42 -19.67
C GLU A 271 0.34 -26.39 -18.87
N ARG A 272 0.94 -25.24 -18.56
CA ARG A 272 0.26 -24.13 -17.88
C ARG A 272 -0.88 -23.55 -18.69
N ALA A 273 -0.77 -23.53 -20.02
CA ALA A 273 -1.84 -23.03 -20.88
C ALA A 273 -3.14 -23.83 -20.76
N LYS A 274 -3.05 -25.13 -20.47
CA LYS A 274 -4.23 -25.98 -20.21
C LYS A 274 -4.85 -25.68 -18.85
N GLU A 275 -4.04 -25.36 -17.85
CA GLU A 275 -4.49 -25.03 -16.49
C GLU A 275 -5.04 -23.60 -16.40
N LEU A 276 -4.53 -22.70 -17.24
CA LEU A 276 -4.84 -21.27 -17.26
C LEU A 276 -5.40 -20.86 -18.64
N PRO A 277 -6.60 -21.34 -19.01
CA PRO A 277 -7.16 -21.12 -20.34
C PRO A 277 -7.85 -19.75 -20.51
N TYR A 278 -7.75 -18.87 -19.52
CA TYR A 278 -8.32 -17.51 -19.55
C TYR A 278 -7.24 -16.47 -19.40
N ILE A 279 -7.46 -15.30 -20.01
CA ILE A 279 -6.66 -14.10 -19.78
C ILE A 279 -7.55 -12.98 -19.30
N ALA A 280 -7.12 -12.26 -18.27
CA ALA A 280 -7.83 -11.10 -17.77
C ALA A 280 -6.97 -9.84 -17.75
N SER A 281 -7.65 -8.70 -17.88
CA SER A 281 -7.00 -7.39 -17.75
C SER A 281 -6.51 -7.18 -16.31
N MET A 282 -5.25 -6.75 -16.18
CA MET A 282 -4.65 -6.36 -14.90
C MET A 282 -4.94 -4.91 -14.51
N GLY A 283 -5.68 -4.15 -15.33
CA GLY A 283 -5.85 -2.71 -15.13
C GLY A 283 -4.56 -1.91 -15.36
N ILE A 284 -3.68 -2.40 -16.24
CA ILE A 284 -2.41 -1.77 -16.63
C ILE A 284 -2.39 -1.64 -18.15
N TYR A 285 -2.20 -0.43 -18.64
CA TYR A 285 -2.35 -0.10 -20.05
C TYR A 285 -1.23 0.80 -20.55
N VAL A 286 -0.80 0.62 -21.80
CA VAL A 286 -0.05 1.62 -22.55
C VAL A 286 -0.96 2.17 -23.63
N PHE A 287 -1.12 3.49 -23.66
CA PHE A 287 -1.85 4.19 -24.71
C PHE A 287 -0.90 5.06 -25.51
N SER A 288 -1.00 5.02 -26.83
CA SER A 288 -0.45 6.07 -27.67
C SER A 288 -1.10 7.42 -27.31
N LYS A 289 -0.31 8.50 -27.21
CA LYS A 289 -0.78 9.81 -26.73
C LYS A 289 -2.00 10.31 -27.51
N ASP A 290 -1.92 10.33 -28.83
CA ASP A 290 -3.00 10.82 -29.69
C ASP A 290 -4.26 9.95 -29.61
N VAL A 291 -4.08 8.64 -29.40
CA VAL A 291 -5.19 7.70 -29.23
C VAL A 291 -5.94 8.01 -27.92
N MET A 292 -5.23 8.24 -26.82
CA MET A 292 -5.87 8.63 -25.55
C MET A 292 -6.69 9.92 -25.70
N LEU A 293 -6.12 10.94 -26.36
CA LEU A 293 -6.79 12.22 -26.59
C LEU A 293 -8.08 12.04 -27.39
N LYS A 294 -7.99 11.32 -28.52
CA LYS A 294 -9.11 11.03 -29.40
C LYS A 294 -10.20 10.21 -28.69
N LEU A 295 -9.81 9.17 -27.95
CA LEU A 295 -10.75 8.32 -27.22
C LEU A 295 -11.53 9.09 -26.15
N LEU A 296 -10.84 9.87 -25.32
CA LEU A 296 -11.48 10.52 -24.17
C LEU A 296 -12.20 11.83 -24.51
N ARG A 297 -11.85 12.51 -25.63
CA ARG A 297 -12.51 13.76 -26.07
C ARG A 297 -13.58 13.53 -27.13
N GLU A 298 -13.35 12.62 -28.07
CA GLU A 298 -14.18 12.50 -29.28
C GLU A 298 -15.01 11.22 -29.29
N ASN A 299 -14.38 10.04 -29.14
CA ASN A 299 -15.09 8.77 -29.28
C ASN A 299 -15.96 8.44 -28.07
N PHE A 300 -15.43 8.64 -26.87
CA PHE A 300 -16.06 8.26 -25.61
C PHE A 300 -16.00 9.38 -24.54
N PRO A 301 -16.53 10.59 -24.84
CA PRO A 301 -16.47 11.74 -23.93
C PRO A 301 -17.26 11.53 -22.63
N ALA A 302 -18.23 10.62 -22.61
CA ALA A 302 -19.06 10.32 -21.45
C ALA A 302 -18.61 9.06 -20.69
N ALA A 303 -17.56 8.36 -21.13
CA ALA A 303 -17.14 7.12 -20.49
C ALA A 303 -16.57 7.38 -19.08
N ASN A 304 -16.90 6.54 -18.12
CA ASN A 304 -16.41 6.66 -16.75
C ASN A 304 -15.26 5.72 -16.45
N ASP A 305 -15.21 4.54 -17.08
CA ASP A 305 -14.23 3.50 -16.77
C ASP A 305 -13.42 3.02 -17.99
N PHE A 306 -12.11 2.83 -17.79
CA PHE A 306 -11.25 2.30 -18.85
C PHE A 306 -11.59 0.83 -19.18
N GLY A 307 -11.66 -0.02 -18.17
CA GLY A 307 -11.76 -1.47 -18.36
C GLY A 307 -13.11 -1.91 -18.92
N SER A 308 -14.21 -1.31 -18.45
CA SER A 308 -15.55 -1.72 -18.88
C SER A 308 -16.14 -0.92 -20.04
N GLU A 309 -15.58 0.25 -20.38
CA GLU A 309 -16.16 1.14 -21.41
C GLU A 309 -15.15 1.53 -22.50
N VAL A 310 -14.04 2.19 -22.14
CA VAL A 310 -13.10 2.74 -23.15
C VAL A 310 -12.38 1.63 -23.92
N ILE A 311 -11.86 0.61 -23.23
CA ILE A 311 -11.10 -0.47 -23.86
C ILE A 311 -12.00 -1.35 -24.76
N PRO A 312 -13.17 -1.82 -24.30
CA PRO A 312 -14.12 -2.52 -25.18
C PRO A 312 -14.55 -1.64 -26.36
N GLY A 313 -14.89 -0.37 -26.12
CA GLY A 313 -15.28 0.57 -27.17
C GLY A 313 -14.18 0.80 -28.22
N ALA A 314 -12.92 0.94 -27.80
CA ALA A 314 -11.77 1.07 -28.71
C ALA A 314 -11.62 -0.20 -29.59
N THR A 315 -11.84 -1.37 -29.01
CA THR A 315 -11.82 -2.66 -29.73
C THR A 315 -12.93 -2.72 -30.77
N GLU A 316 -14.15 -2.32 -30.42
CA GLU A 316 -15.32 -2.32 -31.30
C GLU A 316 -15.19 -1.37 -32.51
N ILE A 317 -14.55 -0.22 -32.33
CA ILE A 317 -14.29 0.73 -33.44
C ILE A 317 -13.07 0.33 -34.30
N GLY A 318 -12.48 -0.84 -34.04
CA GLY A 318 -11.44 -1.44 -34.86
C GLY A 318 -10.02 -0.93 -34.60
N MET A 319 -9.76 -0.25 -33.47
CA MET A 319 -8.40 0.11 -33.06
C MET A 319 -7.55 -1.13 -32.80
N ARG A 320 -6.24 -0.99 -32.87
CA ARG A 320 -5.29 -2.06 -32.58
C ARG A 320 -5.05 -2.15 -31.08
N VAL A 321 -5.92 -2.89 -30.41
CA VAL A 321 -5.80 -3.20 -28.98
C VAL A 321 -5.04 -4.52 -28.84
N GLN A 322 -3.85 -4.50 -28.26
CA GLN A 322 -2.94 -5.65 -28.17
C GLN A 322 -2.87 -6.20 -26.74
N ALA A 323 -2.85 -7.52 -26.57
CA ALA A 323 -2.56 -8.13 -25.28
C ALA A 323 -1.06 -8.27 -25.06
N TYR A 324 -0.60 -8.08 -23.82
CA TYR A 324 0.75 -8.39 -23.39
C TYR A 324 0.70 -9.33 -22.19
N LEU A 325 1.27 -10.53 -22.32
CA LEU A 325 1.27 -11.50 -21.23
C LEU A 325 2.16 -11.06 -20.07
N TYR A 326 1.59 -11.02 -18.89
CA TYR A 326 2.32 -10.91 -17.64
C TYR A 326 2.42 -12.28 -16.97
N ASP A 327 3.65 -12.75 -16.79
CA ASP A 327 3.95 -13.99 -16.07
C ASP A 327 4.73 -13.68 -14.78
N GLY A 328 3.98 -13.41 -13.71
CA GLY A 328 4.53 -13.05 -12.41
C GLY A 328 3.46 -12.99 -11.32
N TYR A 329 3.89 -12.75 -10.07
CA TYR A 329 2.95 -12.56 -8.97
C TYR A 329 2.17 -11.26 -9.15
N TRP A 330 0.84 -11.38 -9.12
CA TRP A 330 -0.08 -10.25 -9.12
C TRP A 330 -1.27 -10.56 -8.20
N GLU A 331 -1.64 -9.59 -7.38
CA GLU A 331 -2.77 -9.70 -6.47
C GLU A 331 -3.50 -8.34 -6.34
N ASP A 332 -4.83 -8.33 -6.49
CA ASP A 332 -5.69 -7.17 -6.20
C ASP A 332 -5.90 -7.07 -4.68
N ILE A 333 -5.24 -6.09 -4.04
CA ILE A 333 -5.33 -5.85 -2.60
C ILE A 333 -6.33 -4.73 -2.26
N GLY A 334 -7.36 -4.58 -3.09
CA GLY A 334 -8.43 -3.59 -2.96
C GLY A 334 -9.54 -3.95 -1.97
N THR A 335 -9.54 -5.14 -1.37
CA THR A 335 -10.48 -5.58 -0.31
C THR A 335 -9.75 -5.90 0.99
N ILE A 336 -10.43 -5.85 2.14
CA ILE A 336 -9.80 -6.12 3.45
C ILE A 336 -9.19 -7.52 3.51
N GLU A 337 -9.89 -8.53 3.00
CA GLU A 337 -9.43 -9.92 3.03
C GLU A 337 -8.20 -10.13 2.15
N ALA A 338 -8.25 -9.69 0.88
CA ALA A 338 -7.10 -9.80 -0.02
C ALA A 338 -5.90 -9.00 0.51
N PHE A 339 -6.14 -7.79 1.02
CA PHE A 339 -5.11 -6.96 1.64
C PHE A 339 -4.47 -7.66 2.87
N TYR A 340 -5.27 -8.26 3.75
CA TYR A 340 -4.79 -9.01 4.90
C TYR A 340 -3.96 -10.23 4.48
N ASN A 341 -4.49 -11.04 3.56
CA ASN A 341 -3.83 -12.26 3.08
C ASN A 341 -2.51 -11.94 2.36
N ALA A 342 -2.49 -10.93 1.49
CA ALA A 342 -1.27 -10.52 0.78
C ALA A 342 -0.20 -9.99 1.73
N ASN A 343 -0.59 -9.26 2.80
CA ASN A 343 0.36 -8.83 3.81
C ASN A 343 0.93 -10.02 4.59
N LEU A 344 0.12 -10.95 5.08
CA LEU A 344 0.63 -12.13 5.78
C LEU A 344 1.41 -13.08 4.86
N GLY A 345 1.10 -13.11 3.56
CA GLY A 345 1.79 -13.91 2.56
C GLY A 345 3.29 -13.66 2.47
N ILE A 346 3.77 -12.50 2.92
CA ILE A 346 5.22 -12.20 2.99
C ILE A 346 5.97 -13.05 4.03
N THR A 347 5.25 -13.71 4.93
CA THR A 347 5.80 -14.59 5.97
C THR A 347 5.92 -16.05 5.52
N LYS A 348 5.35 -16.38 4.35
CA LYS A 348 5.28 -17.75 3.82
C LYS A 348 6.68 -18.34 3.61
N LYS A 349 6.79 -19.64 3.92
CA LYS A 349 8.02 -20.45 3.77
C LYS A 349 7.88 -21.42 2.57
N PRO A 350 8.99 -21.79 1.91
CA PRO A 350 10.37 -21.32 2.13
C PRO A 350 10.63 -19.93 1.56
N VAL A 351 9.76 -19.44 0.67
CA VAL A 351 9.83 -18.13 0.04
C VAL A 351 8.44 -17.50 0.04
N PRO A 352 8.33 -16.17 0.22
CA PRO A 352 7.07 -15.47 0.05
C PRO A 352 6.66 -15.43 -1.41
N ASP A 353 5.35 -15.37 -1.65
CA ASP A 353 4.81 -15.26 -3.02
C ASP A 353 5.21 -13.91 -3.67
N PHE A 354 5.38 -12.87 -2.85
CA PHE A 354 5.94 -11.57 -3.25
C PHE A 354 7.04 -11.12 -2.29
N SER A 355 8.19 -10.72 -2.85
CA SER A 355 9.29 -10.11 -2.10
C SER A 355 9.42 -8.62 -2.45
N PHE A 356 9.24 -7.75 -1.45
CA PHE A 356 9.52 -6.31 -1.58
C PHE A 356 11.00 -6.03 -1.88
N TYR A 357 11.89 -6.91 -1.42
CA TYR A 357 13.30 -6.87 -1.76
C TYR A 357 13.55 -7.57 -3.10
N ASP A 358 14.28 -6.89 -3.97
CA ASP A 358 14.93 -7.46 -5.14
C ASP A 358 16.22 -6.69 -5.40
N ARG A 359 17.25 -7.36 -5.91
CA ARG A 359 18.55 -6.72 -6.12
C ARG A 359 18.53 -5.70 -7.26
N SER A 360 17.78 -5.98 -8.31
CA SER A 360 17.70 -5.17 -9.53
C SER A 360 16.56 -4.16 -9.49
N ALA A 361 15.40 -4.56 -8.94
CA ALA A 361 14.18 -3.77 -8.93
C ALA A 361 13.53 -3.77 -7.54
N PRO A 362 14.21 -3.22 -6.52
CA PRO A 362 13.65 -3.14 -5.17
C PRO A 362 12.39 -2.27 -5.17
N ILE A 363 11.47 -2.54 -4.24
CA ILE A 363 10.44 -1.56 -3.90
C ILE A 363 11.07 -0.51 -3.01
N TYR A 364 11.04 0.75 -3.45
CA TYR A 364 11.53 1.89 -2.70
C TYR A 364 10.46 2.37 -1.70
N THR A 365 10.90 3.13 -0.71
CA THR A 365 10.00 3.83 0.22
C THR A 365 10.76 4.97 0.90
N GLN A 366 10.09 5.71 1.77
CA GLN A 366 10.69 6.82 2.49
C GLN A 366 11.85 6.34 3.40
N PRO A 367 13.08 6.88 3.27
CA PRO A 367 14.12 6.69 4.27
C PRO A 367 13.73 7.42 5.57
N ARG A 368 13.64 6.68 6.68
CA ARG A 368 13.15 7.20 7.97
C ARG A 368 14.22 7.30 9.04
N TYR A 369 15.40 6.71 8.82
CA TYR A 369 16.52 6.68 9.79
C TYR A 369 16.08 6.21 11.19
N LEU A 370 15.18 5.22 11.24
CA LEU A 370 14.76 4.63 12.50
C LEU A 370 15.87 3.75 13.09
N PRO A 371 15.93 3.63 14.42
CA PRO A 371 16.85 2.68 15.03
C PRO A 371 16.49 1.24 14.63
N PRO A 372 17.42 0.29 14.81
CA PRO A 372 17.08 -1.12 14.76
C PRO A 372 15.95 -1.46 15.75
N SER A 373 15.14 -2.45 15.40
CA SER A 373 14.11 -2.97 16.30
C SER A 373 14.73 -3.59 17.54
N LYS A 374 14.19 -3.25 18.71
CA LYS A 374 14.63 -3.77 20.01
C LYS A 374 13.69 -4.88 20.43
N VAL A 375 14.24 -6.07 20.62
CA VAL A 375 13.53 -7.24 21.15
C VAL A 375 14.17 -7.58 22.48
N LEU A 376 13.43 -7.43 23.58
CA LEU A 376 13.93 -7.75 24.93
C LEU A 376 13.86 -9.25 25.18
N ASP A 377 12.66 -9.82 24.99
CA ASP A 377 12.37 -11.23 25.19
C ASP A 377 11.13 -11.52 24.34
N ALA A 378 11.21 -12.29 23.26
CA ALA A 378 10.03 -12.58 22.45
C ALA A 378 10.18 -13.90 21.72
N ASP A 379 9.11 -14.68 21.70
CA ASP A 379 8.99 -15.85 20.83
C ASP A 379 8.35 -15.43 19.51
N VAL A 380 9.14 -15.44 18.43
CA VAL A 380 8.73 -14.95 17.11
C VAL A 380 8.80 -16.10 16.10
N THR A 381 7.64 -16.49 15.60
CA THR A 381 7.45 -17.57 14.63
C THR A 381 6.73 -17.05 13.39
N ASP A 382 7.19 -17.44 12.20
CA ASP A 382 6.57 -17.12 10.91
C ASP A 382 6.16 -15.65 10.74
N SER A 383 7.02 -14.71 11.16
CA SER A 383 6.63 -13.30 11.27
C SER A 383 7.69 -12.36 10.69
N VAL A 384 7.25 -11.16 10.28
CA VAL A 384 8.11 -10.08 9.81
C VAL A 384 8.07 -8.91 10.79
N ILE A 385 9.25 -8.37 11.13
CA ILE A 385 9.40 -7.21 12.01
C ILE A 385 9.95 -6.03 11.21
N GLY A 386 9.18 -4.95 11.17
CA GLY A 386 9.52 -3.69 10.52
C GLY A 386 10.53 -2.86 11.31
N GLU A 387 10.77 -1.64 10.83
CA GLU A 387 11.81 -0.75 11.39
C GLU A 387 11.44 -0.19 12.78
N GLY A 388 12.42 -0.12 13.69
CA GLY A 388 12.30 0.63 14.95
C GLY A 388 11.23 0.12 15.92
N CYS A 389 10.91 -1.17 15.92
CA CYS A 389 9.95 -1.72 16.88
C CYS A 389 10.53 -1.79 18.30
N VAL A 390 9.66 -1.75 19.32
CA VAL A 390 10.00 -1.99 20.72
C VAL A 390 9.13 -3.14 21.22
N ILE A 391 9.74 -4.32 21.34
CA ILE A 391 9.07 -5.57 21.63
C ILE A 391 9.58 -6.10 22.97
N ARG A 392 8.65 -6.24 23.93
CA ARG A 392 8.91 -6.78 25.27
C ARG A 392 8.56 -8.28 25.32
N HIS A 393 8.57 -8.88 26.52
CA HIS A 393 8.17 -10.27 26.77
C HIS A 393 6.82 -10.62 26.11
N CYS A 394 6.80 -11.25 24.95
CA CYS A 394 5.56 -11.56 24.20
C CYS A 394 5.72 -12.74 23.23
N THR A 395 4.61 -13.18 22.65
CA THR A 395 4.56 -14.19 21.58
C THR A 395 3.99 -13.57 20.30
N ILE A 396 4.68 -13.76 19.19
CA ILE A 396 4.30 -13.27 17.86
C ILE A 396 4.36 -14.44 16.88
N ASN A 397 3.21 -14.84 16.35
CA ASN A 397 3.05 -15.96 15.43
C ASN A 397 2.33 -15.51 14.16
N HIS A 398 2.84 -15.91 13.00
CA HIS A 398 2.24 -15.68 11.69
C HIS A 398 1.74 -14.24 11.49
N SER A 399 2.61 -13.27 11.75
CA SER A 399 2.21 -11.86 11.86
C SER A 399 3.19 -10.90 11.21
N VAL A 400 2.68 -9.73 10.82
CA VAL A 400 3.48 -8.64 10.26
C VAL A 400 3.44 -7.46 11.23
N VAL A 401 4.60 -7.13 11.79
CA VAL A 401 4.76 -6.06 12.78
C VAL A 401 5.34 -4.83 12.10
N GLY A 402 4.50 -3.84 11.84
CA GLY A 402 4.87 -2.61 11.15
C GLY A 402 5.78 -1.69 11.96
N LEU A 403 6.40 -0.74 11.27
CA LEU A 403 7.37 0.18 11.86
C LEU A 403 6.87 0.89 13.14
N ARG A 404 7.79 1.08 14.08
CA ARG A 404 7.54 1.73 15.40
C ARG A 404 6.49 1.04 16.27
N SER A 405 6.17 -0.22 16.01
CA SER A 405 5.25 -0.97 16.88
C SER A 405 5.82 -1.08 18.29
N CYS A 406 4.98 -0.78 19.29
CA CYS A 406 5.25 -1.00 20.70
C CYS A 406 4.38 -2.17 21.17
N ILE A 407 5.01 -3.27 21.63
CA ILE A 407 4.32 -4.46 22.11
C ILE A 407 4.73 -4.69 23.56
N SER A 408 3.74 -4.62 24.47
CA SER A 408 3.96 -4.72 25.92
C SER A 408 4.05 -6.17 26.42
N GLU A 409 4.38 -6.33 27.70
CA GLU A 409 4.59 -7.62 28.35
C GLU A 409 3.34 -8.51 28.33
N GLY A 410 3.54 -9.81 28.11
CA GLY A 410 2.51 -10.84 28.08
C GLY A 410 1.59 -10.81 26.86
N ALA A 411 1.85 -9.95 25.87
CA ALA A 411 1.02 -9.88 24.68
C ALA A 411 1.17 -11.15 23.81
N VAL A 412 0.07 -11.54 23.16
CA VAL A 412 0.01 -12.65 22.20
C VAL A 412 -0.58 -12.12 20.90
N ILE A 413 0.18 -12.22 19.81
CA ILE A 413 -0.20 -11.72 18.50
C ILE A 413 -0.14 -12.89 17.52
N GLU A 414 -1.28 -13.24 16.94
CA GLU A 414 -1.46 -14.40 16.06
C GLU A 414 -2.17 -13.97 14.78
N ASP A 415 -1.72 -14.42 13.61
CA ASP A 415 -2.41 -14.17 12.34
C ASP A 415 -2.79 -12.68 12.18
N SER A 416 -1.86 -11.75 12.42
CA SER A 416 -2.23 -10.33 12.56
C SER A 416 -1.29 -9.38 11.84
N LEU A 417 -1.86 -8.31 11.31
CA LEU A 417 -1.14 -7.20 10.69
C LEU A 417 -1.18 -6.00 11.63
N LEU A 418 -0.05 -5.71 12.28
CA LEU A 418 0.12 -4.46 13.00
C LEU A 418 0.70 -3.42 12.05
N MET A 419 -0.03 -2.34 11.76
CA MET A 419 0.51 -1.28 10.92
C MET A 419 1.58 -0.46 11.63
N GLY A 420 1.61 -0.46 12.96
CA GLY A 420 2.61 0.24 13.78
C GLY A 420 2.25 1.70 14.07
N ALA A 421 3.24 2.59 14.12
CA ALA A 421 3.02 3.98 14.52
C ALA A 421 3.74 5.02 13.62
N ASP A 422 3.14 6.19 13.51
CA ASP A 422 3.69 7.34 12.77
C ASP A 422 4.83 8.02 13.54
N TYR A 423 4.85 7.90 14.87
CA TYR A 423 5.83 8.50 15.80
C TYR A 423 5.96 7.66 17.08
N TYR A 424 6.95 7.97 17.92
CA TYR A 424 7.11 7.40 19.26
C TYR A 424 6.55 8.36 20.32
N GLU A 425 5.95 7.81 21.37
CA GLU A 425 5.65 8.56 22.60
C GLU A 425 6.87 8.49 23.54
N THR A 426 7.27 9.64 24.08
CA THR A 426 8.35 9.72 25.06
C THR A 426 7.88 9.15 26.41
N GLU A 427 8.80 8.82 27.30
CA GLU A 427 8.44 8.37 28.66
C GLU A 427 7.67 9.46 29.43
N THR A 428 7.93 10.74 29.16
CA THR A 428 7.17 11.87 29.71
C THR A 428 5.72 11.85 29.21
N ASP A 429 5.50 11.63 27.91
CA ASP A 429 4.16 11.57 27.32
C ASP A 429 3.37 10.40 27.92
N LYS A 430 4.00 9.22 28.04
CA LYS A 430 3.37 8.03 28.63
C LYS A 430 3.02 8.24 30.09
N LYS A 431 3.89 8.91 30.86
CA LYS A 431 3.63 9.22 32.27
C LYS A 431 2.43 10.18 32.41
N ALA A 432 2.41 11.26 31.62
CA ALA A 432 1.29 12.20 31.61
C ALA A 432 -0.04 11.54 31.18
N LEU A 433 0.00 10.65 30.19
CA LEU A 433 -1.14 9.83 29.80
C LEU A 433 -1.60 8.94 30.95
N SER A 434 -0.69 8.22 31.60
CA SER A 434 -1.04 7.35 32.72
C SER A 434 -1.66 8.11 33.89
N GLU A 435 -1.22 9.34 34.16
CA GLU A 435 -1.78 10.21 35.21
C GLU A 435 -3.22 10.65 34.90
N THR A 436 -3.58 10.74 33.62
CA THR A 436 -4.93 11.08 33.15
C THR A 436 -5.79 9.86 32.81
N GLY A 437 -5.29 8.65 33.07
CA GLY A 437 -5.97 7.39 32.72
C GLY A 437 -5.96 7.05 31.23
N GLY A 438 -5.13 7.74 30.43
CA GLY A 438 -4.93 7.47 29.01
C GLY A 438 -4.11 6.21 28.74
N ILE A 439 -4.33 5.59 27.58
CA ILE A 439 -3.62 4.39 27.14
C ILE A 439 -2.55 4.81 26.11
N PRO A 440 -1.28 4.40 26.25
CA PRO A 440 -0.23 4.73 25.29
C PRO A 440 -0.45 4.01 23.94
N ILE A 441 0.24 4.48 22.89
CA ILE A 441 0.21 3.85 21.57
C ILE A 441 0.85 2.45 21.64
N GLY A 442 0.19 1.49 21.00
CA GLY A 442 0.68 0.13 20.85
C GLY A 442 -0.24 -0.92 21.48
N ILE A 443 0.31 -2.12 21.64
CA ILE A 443 -0.36 -3.26 22.22
C ILE A 443 -0.09 -3.29 23.73
N GLY A 444 -1.16 -3.16 24.52
CA GLY A 444 -1.11 -3.17 25.99
C GLY A 444 -0.74 -4.54 26.58
N LYS A 445 -0.48 -4.56 27.88
CA LYS A 445 -0.04 -5.77 28.59
C LYS A 445 -1.09 -6.88 28.53
N ASN A 446 -0.64 -8.12 28.40
CA ASN A 446 -1.50 -9.32 28.36
C ASN A 446 -2.61 -9.26 27.29
N ALA A 447 -2.47 -8.42 26.26
CA ALA A 447 -3.43 -8.34 25.19
C ALA A 447 -3.29 -9.56 24.25
N HIS A 448 -4.41 -10.08 23.76
CA HIS A 448 -4.45 -11.18 22.80
C HIS A 448 -5.12 -10.71 21.51
N ILE A 449 -4.34 -10.65 20.43
CA ILE A 449 -4.77 -10.18 19.12
C ILE A 449 -4.68 -11.35 18.15
N ARG A 450 -5.80 -11.71 17.52
CA ARG A 450 -5.88 -12.82 16.57
C ARG A 450 -6.72 -12.45 15.35
N LYS A 451 -6.22 -12.74 14.15
CA LYS A 451 -6.93 -12.49 12.87
C LYS A 451 -7.40 -11.05 12.75
N ALA A 452 -6.47 -10.11 12.95
CA ALA A 452 -6.78 -8.69 13.01
C ALA A 452 -5.78 -7.80 12.25
N ILE A 453 -6.28 -6.64 11.83
CA ILE A 453 -5.50 -5.52 11.32
C ILE A 453 -5.57 -4.41 12.37
N ILE A 454 -4.42 -4.02 12.92
CA ILE A 454 -4.33 -2.91 13.87
C ILE A 454 -3.70 -1.72 13.16
N ASP A 455 -4.52 -0.73 12.80
CA ASP A 455 -4.05 0.44 12.06
C ASP A 455 -3.18 1.39 12.92
N LYS A 456 -2.57 2.37 12.28
CA LYS A 456 -1.58 3.29 12.83
C LYS A 456 -2.05 3.95 14.11
N ASN A 457 -1.13 4.03 15.08
CA ASN A 457 -1.29 4.74 16.35
C ASN A 457 -2.45 4.26 17.22
N ALA A 458 -2.97 3.04 16.98
CA ALA A 458 -3.97 2.46 17.86
C ALA A 458 -3.44 2.33 19.30
N ARG A 459 -4.32 2.57 20.27
CA ARG A 459 -4.06 2.51 21.71
C ARG A 459 -4.85 1.34 22.29
N ILE A 460 -4.21 0.18 22.38
CA ILE A 460 -4.84 -1.04 22.89
C ILE A 460 -4.53 -1.18 24.37
N GLY A 461 -5.58 -1.17 25.20
CA GLY A 461 -5.46 -1.29 26.65
C GLY A 461 -4.93 -2.63 27.13
N GLU A 462 -4.73 -2.73 28.45
CA GLU A 462 -4.28 -3.97 29.09
C GLU A 462 -5.41 -5.02 29.10
N ASN A 463 -5.05 -6.29 28.94
CA ASN A 463 -5.95 -7.45 28.95
C ASN A 463 -7.05 -7.45 27.86
N VAL A 464 -6.86 -6.68 26.78
CA VAL A 464 -7.76 -6.66 25.61
C VAL A 464 -7.66 -7.98 24.83
N LYS A 465 -8.80 -8.51 24.35
CA LYS A 465 -8.86 -9.79 23.61
C LYS A 465 -9.59 -9.65 22.28
N ILE A 466 -8.87 -9.30 21.22
CA ILE A 466 -9.41 -9.23 19.86
C ILE A 466 -9.28 -10.62 19.22
N ILE A 467 -10.28 -11.48 19.46
CA ILE A 467 -10.25 -12.90 19.04
C ILE A 467 -11.50 -13.39 18.28
N ASN A 468 -12.50 -12.52 18.05
CA ASN A 468 -13.74 -12.79 17.30
C ASN A 468 -14.34 -14.19 17.56
N VAL A 469 -14.65 -14.51 18.82
CA VAL A 469 -15.10 -15.87 19.25
C VAL A 469 -16.37 -16.33 18.55
N ASP A 470 -17.26 -15.40 18.23
CA ASP A 470 -18.55 -15.70 17.58
C ASP A 470 -18.44 -15.81 16.04
N ASN A 471 -17.22 -15.74 15.49
CA ASN A 471 -16.93 -15.78 14.05
C ASN A 471 -17.83 -14.83 13.23
N ILE A 472 -18.03 -13.62 13.74
CA ILE A 472 -18.81 -12.58 13.07
C ILE A 472 -18.11 -12.26 11.75
N GLN A 473 -18.82 -12.27 10.63
CA GLN A 473 -18.24 -11.99 9.31
C GLN A 473 -18.18 -10.51 9.00
N GLU A 474 -19.29 -9.80 9.26
CA GLU A 474 -19.45 -8.38 8.96
C GLU A 474 -19.97 -7.65 10.19
N ALA A 475 -19.30 -6.57 10.59
CA ALA A 475 -19.77 -5.67 11.64
C ALA A 475 -19.23 -4.25 11.44
N SER A 476 -20.12 -3.28 11.62
CA SER A 476 -19.76 -1.85 11.68
C SER A 476 -19.84 -1.39 13.14
N ARG A 477 -18.70 -1.16 13.77
CA ARG A 477 -18.59 -0.76 15.19
C ARG A 477 -17.65 0.43 15.30
N GLU A 478 -17.88 1.42 14.43
CA GLU A 478 -17.02 2.58 14.28
C GLU A 478 -16.88 3.40 15.55
N THR A 479 -17.97 3.53 16.31
CA THR A 479 -18.02 4.19 17.63
C THR A 479 -17.11 3.50 18.64
N ASP A 480 -16.98 2.18 18.52
CA ASP A 480 -16.17 1.34 19.39
C ASP A 480 -14.73 1.21 18.85
N GLY A 481 -14.42 1.88 17.73
CA GLY A 481 -13.08 1.96 17.16
C GLY A 481 -12.68 0.82 16.22
N TYR A 482 -13.60 -0.03 15.77
CA TYR A 482 -13.27 -1.15 14.87
C TYR A 482 -14.37 -1.52 13.86
N PHE A 483 -13.97 -2.30 12.86
CA PHE A 483 -14.85 -2.96 11.89
C PHE A 483 -14.52 -4.45 11.82
N ILE A 484 -15.45 -5.27 11.36
CA ILE A 484 -15.19 -6.66 10.99
C ILE A 484 -15.64 -6.84 9.54
N LYS A 485 -14.76 -7.37 8.69
CA LYS A 485 -15.04 -7.72 7.29
C LYS A 485 -14.39 -9.05 6.97
N SER A 486 -15.09 -9.98 6.32
CA SER A 486 -14.63 -11.37 6.11
C SER A 486 -14.11 -12.05 7.40
N GLY A 487 -14.68 -11.69 8.55
CA GLY A 487 -14.24 -12.18 9.86
C GLY A 487 -12.92 -11.63 10.38
N ILE A 488 -12.30 -10.68 9.68
CA ILE A 488 -11.07 -9.99 10.06
C ILE A 488 -11.42 -8.71 10.81
N VAL A 489 -10.92 -8.59 12.04
CA VAL A 489 -11.14 -7.39 12.85
C VAL A 489 -10.17 -6.30 12.43
N THR A 490 -10.65 -5.11 12.09
CA THR A 490 -9.82 -3.95 11.76
C THR A 490 -10.02 -2.85 12.79
N VAL A 491 -9.01 -2.61 13.63
CA VAL A 491 -8.99 -1.46 14.55
C VAL A 491 -8.58 -0.21 13.77
N ILE A 492 -9.37 0.86 13.92
CA ILE A 492 -9.25 2.09 13.14
C ILE A 492 -8.01 2.88 13.56
N LYS A 493 -7.44 3.67 12.65
CA LYS A 493 -6.37 4.63 12.95
C LYS A 493 -6.71 5.50 14.17
N ASP A 494 -5.74 5.64 15.06
CA ASP A 494 -5.81 6.45 16.28
C ASP A 494 -6.93 6.01 17.26
N ALA A 495 -7.53 4.83 17.06
CA ALA A 495 -8.57 4.33 17.94
C ALA A 495 -8.00 3.93 19.30
N LEU A 496 -8.82 4.10 20.33
CA LEU A 496 -8.55 3.65 21.69
C LEU A 496 -9.48 2.49 22.00
N ILE A 497 -8.90 1.34 22.35
CA ILE A 497 -9.63 0.18 22.86
C ILE A 497 -9.34 0.10 24.36
N PRO A 498 -10.32 0.38 25.24
CA PRO A 498 -10.10 0.43 26.69
C PRO A 498 -9.56 -0.87 27.28
N SER A 499 -8.88 -0.78 28.41
CA SER A 499 -8.43 -1.96 29.15
C SER A 499 -9.62 -2.84 29.59
N GLY A 500 -9.41 -4.15 29.59
CA GLY A 500 -10.44 -5.14 29.87
C GLY A 500 -10.80 -6.00 28.66
N THR A 501 -11.64 -7.01 28.88
CA THR A 501 -11.92 -8.03 27.87
C THR A 501 -12.96 -7.54 26.86
N LEU A 502 -12.50 -6.99 25.72
CA LEU A 502 -13.37 -6.82 24.55
C LEU A 502 -13.60 -8.19 23.87
N ARG A 503 -14.48 -9.03 24.43
CA ARG A 503 -14.98 -10.21 23.70
C ARG A 503 -15.97 -9.74 22.66
N LEU A 504 -15.57 -9.83 21.39
CA LEU A 504 -16.43 -9.54 20.25
C LEU A 504 -17.53 -10.62 20.17
N ASN A 505 -18.66 -10.34 20.81
CA ASN A 505 -19.83 -11.22 20.86
C ASN A 505 -21.01 -10.59 20.10
N ARG A 506 -21.92 -11.40 19.54
CA ARG A 506 -23.16 -10.96 18.87
C ARG A 506 -24.02 -10.03 19.74
N GLY A 507 -23.89 -10.12 21.06
CA GLY A 507 -24.71 -9.42 22.04
C GLY A 507 -24.07 -8.21 22.72
N SER A 508 -22.88 -7.75 22.33
CA SER A 508 -22.32 -6.53 22.94
C SER A 508 -23.25 -5.35 22.63
N PRO A 509 -23.95 -4.80 23.65
CA PRO A 509 -24.86 -3.70 23.42
C PRO A 509 -24.02 -2.56 22.87
N ALA A 510 -24.40 -2.04 21.70
CA ALA A 510 -24.03 -0.68 21.38
C ALA A 510 -24.52 0.16 22.57
N LEU A 511 -23.62 0.84 23.28
CA LEU A 511 -24.03 1.96 24.09
C LEU A 511 -24.73 2.91 23.12
N LYS A 512 -26.08 2.89 23.12
CA LYS A 512 -26.86 3.88 22.38
C LYS A 512 -26.36 5.23 22.85
N GLY A 513 -25.95 6.06 21.89
CA GLY A 513 -25.48 7.41 22.17
C GLY A 513 -26.46 8.12 23.08
N ALA A 514 -25.92 8.89 24.03
CA ALA A 514 -26.74 9.87 24.73
C ALA A 514 -27.23 10.87 23.69
N ASP A 515 -28.54 10.89 23.41
CA ASP A 515 -29.15 11.95 22.63
C ASP A 515 -29.15 13.23 23.48
N ILE A 516 -28.32 14.19 23.08
CA ILE A 516 -28.31 15.54 23.65
C ILE A 516 -29.23 16.39 22.77
N THR A 517 -30.44 16.66 23.25
CA THR A 517 -31.41 17.52 22.55
C THR A 517 -31.24 18.96 23.02
N PHE A 518 -30.94 19.88 22.10
CA PHE A 518 -30.87 21.31 22.37
C PHE A 518 -32.22 21.96 22.05
N SER A 519 -32.84 22.63 23.03
CA SER A 519 -34.00 23.49 22.79
C SER A 519 -33.71 24.90 23.28
N THR A 520 -33.68 25.86 22.36
CA THR A 520 -33.60 27.30 22.66
C THR A 520 -34.97 27.92 22.42
N SER A 521 -35.56 28.53 23.45
CA SER A 521 -36.76 29.35 23.32
C SER A 521 -36.38 30.83 23.49
N PHE A 522 -36.75 31.66 22.52
CA PHE A 522 -36.66 33.12 22.64
C PHE A 522 -37.97 33.65 23.21
N THR A 523 -37.90 34.38 24.31
CA THR A 523 -38.99 35.25 24.78
C THR A 523 -38.58 36.70 24.50
N ASP A 524 -39.52 37.52 24.03
CA ASP A 524 -39.34 38.94 23.72
C ASP A 524 -39.13 39.77 25.00
N ASP A 525 -37.98 39.58 25.66
CA ASP A 525 -37.32 40.52 26.56
C ASP A 525 -35.96 39.94 26.96
N ILE A 526 -34.96 40.81 27.14
CA ILE A 526 -33.52 40.53 27.19
C ILE A 526 -33.15 39.54 28.32
N GLU A 527 -33.23 38.23 28.08
CA GLU A 527 -32.58 37.17 28.84
C GLU A 527 -32.50 35.87 28.02
N LEU A 528 -31.29 35.37 27.75
CA LEU A 528 -31.08 34.08 27.06
C LEU A 528 -30.98 32.97 28.12
N ILE A 529 -32.02 32.16 28.27
CA ILE A 529 -32.00 30.96 29.14
C ILE A 529 -31.73 29.74 28.27
N ALA A 530 -30.59 29.09 28.48
CA ALA A 530 -30.28 27.80 27.86
C ALA A 530 -30.54 26.67 28.88
N ALA A 531 -31.55 25.84 28.62
CA ALA A 531 -31.85 24.67 29.42
C ALA A 531 -31.19 23.42 28.81
N PHE A 532 -30.37 22.72 29.59
CA PHE A 532 -29.76 21.45 29.18
C PHE A 532 -30.57 20.28 29.74
N ARG A 533 -31.06 19.39 28.88
CA ARG A 533 -31.72 18.16 29.27
C ARG A 533 -30.95 16.97 28.73
N ILE A 534 -30.41 16.16 29.64
CA ILE A 534 -29.79 14.87 29.30
C ILE A 534 -30.77 13.77 29.71
N SER A 535 -31.16 12.94 28.74
CA SER A 535 -31.94 11.72 28.99
C SER A 535 -31.02 10.51 28.85
N LEU A 536 -30.93 9.69 29.90
CA LEU A 536 -30.23 8.40 29.85
C LEU A 536 -31.28 7.29 29.95
N GLU A 537 -31.46 6.54 28.87
CA GLU A 537 -32.38 5.41 28.83
C GLU A 537 -31.63 4.09 29.04
N HIS A 538 -32.03 3.34 30.07
CA HIS A 538 -31.64 1.95 30.29
C HIS A 538 -32.91 1.08 30.31
N PRO A 539 -32.92 -0.16 29.79
CA PRO A 539 -34.08 -1.04 29.95
C PRO A 539 -34.35 -1.26 31.45
N GLY A 540 -35.46 -0.68 31.94
CA GLY A 540 -35.93 -0.75 33.32
C GLY A 540 -35.80 0.53 34.16
N PHE A 541 -35.14 1.60 33.68
CA PHE A 541 -34.99 2.86 34.42
C PHE A 541 -34.72 4.06 33.49
N THR A 542 -35.41 5.17 33.71
CA THR A 542 -35.18 6.45 33.00
C THR A 542 -34.82 7.52 34.03
N MET A 543 -33.69 8.20 33.83
CA MET A 543 -33.22 9.28 34.71
C MET A 543 -33.15 10.60 33.94
N PHE A 544 -33.68 11.68 34.51
CA PHE A 544 -33.61 13.03 33.95
C PHE A 544 -32.71 13.91 34.81
N LEU A 545 -31.73 14.56 34.18
CA LEU A 545 -30.92 15.61 34.78
C LEU A 545 -31.15 16.91 34.01
N THR A 546 -31.57 17.96 34.72
CA THR A 546 -31.79 19.31 34.19
C THR A 546 -30.92 20.32 34.91
N TRP A 547 -30.24 21.18 34.16
CA TRP A 547 -29.43 22.28 34.66
C TRP A 547 -29.82 23.57 33.92
N ASP A 548 -30.02 24.66 34.66
CA ASP A 548 -30.27 25.99 34.10
C ASP A 548 -29.01 26.84 34.22
N ILE A 549 -28.59 27.45 33.11
CA ILE A 549 -27.49 28.42 33.08
C ILE A 549 -28.07 29.77 32.65
N SER A 550 -28.01 30.77 33.54
CA SER A 550 -28.31 32.18 33.24
C SER A 550 -27.02 32.91 32.88
N LEU A 551 -26.96 33.50 31.69
CA LEU A 551 -25.87 34.37 31.23
C LEU A 551 -26.31 35.84 31.32
N THR A 552 -25.73 36.60 32.26
CA THR A 552 -25.94 38.05 32.36
C THR A 552 -24.81 38.83 31.68
N SER A 553 -25.20 39.59 30.64
CA SER A 553 -24.57 40.76 29.99
C SER A 553 -23.08 40.76 29.59
N PHE A 554 -22.82 40.88 28.27
CA PHE A 554 -21.56 41.38 27.70
C PHE A 554 -21.78 42.78 27.09
N ASN A 555 -21.01 43.76 27.56
CA ASN A 555 -21.00 45.14 27.07
C ASN A 555 -20.30 45.24 25.70
N TYR A 556 -21.00 45.75 24.69
CA TYR A 556 -20.40 46.21 23.43
C TYR A 556 -19.90 47.65 23.59
N ARG A 557 -18.65 47.94 23.21
CA ARG A 557 -18.20 49.29 22.81
C ARG A 557 -17.77 49.22 21.34
N TYR A 558 -18.30 50.19 20.59
CA TYR A 558 -18.10 50.43 19.16
C TYR A 558 -16.65 50.72 18.79
#